data_AF-A0A6G7PB79-F1
#
_entry.id   AF-A0A6G7PB79-F1
#
_cell.length_a   1.000
_cell.length_b   1.000
_cell.length_c   1.000
_cell.angle_alpha   90.00
_cell.angle_beta   90.00
_cell.angle_gamma   90.00
#
_symmetry.space_group_name_H-M   'P 1'
#
loop_
_entity.id
_entity.type
_entity.pdbx_description
1 polymer ?
#
loop_
_entity_poly.entity_id
_entity_poly.type
_entity_poly.pdbx_seq_one_letter_code
_entity_poly.pdbx_strand_id
1 'polypeptide(L)'
;MAGTNGKQKTARSMMLSLGVTLLAGGVMYLFIPHEDKEPVLKPVDYRVELLTARRAAPYPVAAPEGLPADWKATSVRYQGAENDTWHLGFHTPDGEYVQVKQSTEKPSKFIDEATKGAHATKATERIDGRTWTRWTGGRYDALVLPADTKGAGGATTVVAGTGSFAQLKQMAAALKPA
;
A
#
# COMPACT_ATOMS: atom_id res chain seq x y z
N MET A 1 -42.74 -52.24 24.48
CA MET A 1 -43.01 -51.24 23.42
C MET A 1 -42.05 -50.07 23.61
N ALA A 2 -41.18 -49.81 22.63
CA ALA A 2 -40.09 -48.82 22.72
C ALA A 2 -40.59 -47.40 22.40
N GLY A 3 -40.41 -46.46 23.34
CA GLY A 3 -40.85 -45.07 23.22
C GLY A 3 -39.90 -44.21 22.38
N THR A 4 -40.46 -43.50 21.40
CA THR A 4 -39.81 -42.64 20.41
C THR A 4 -39.28 -41.32 21.01
N ASN A 5 -38.25 -41.38 21.86
CA ASN A 5 -37.65 -40.19 22.50
C ASN A 5 -36.42 -39.60 21.76
N GLY A 6 -36.10 -40.07 20.56
CA GLY A 6 -34.87 -39.66 19.83
C GLY A 6 -34.93 -38.27 19.19
N LYS A 7 -36.04 -37.92 18.51
CA LYS A 7 -36.11 -36.73 17.64
C LYS A 7 -36.08 -35.40 18.40
N GLN A 8 -36.72 -35.32 19.57
CA GLN A 8 -36.72 -34.11 20.40
C GLN A 8 -35.36 -33.85 21.07
N LYS A 9 -34.60 -34.90 21.39
CA LYS A 9 -33.24 -34.75 21.90
C LYS A 9 -32.31 -34.18 20.83
N THR A 10 -32.43 -34.64 19.58
CA THR A 10 -31.62 -34.11 18.46
C THR A 10 -31.91 -32.63 18.19
N ALA A 11 -33.17 -32.21 18.14
CA ALA A 11 -33.53 -30.81 17.91
C ALA A 11 -33.08 -29.89 19.05
N ARG A 12 -33.23 -30.33 20.31
CA ARG A 12 -32.73 -29.59 21.49
C ARG A 12 -31.20 -29.48 21.48
N SER A 13 -30.51 -30.56 21.15
CA SER A 13 -29.04 -30.54 21.03
C SER A 13 -28.56 -29.64 19.89
N MET A 14 -29.27 -29.60 18.76
CA MET A 14 -28.94 -28.70 17.65
C MET A 14 -29.16 -27.23 18.00
N MET A 15 -30.24 -26.91 18.73
CA MET A 15 -30.50 -25.54 19.17
C MET A 15 -29.50 -25.09 20.24
N LEU A 16 -29.10 -26.00 21.14
CA LEU A 16 -28.03 -25.77 22.10
C LEU A 16 -26.68 -25.56 21.40
N SER A 17 -26.32 -26.36 20.39
CA SER A 17 -25.07 -26.19 19.65
C SER A 17 -25.05 -24.90 18.83
N LEU A 18 -26.20 -24.48 18.28
CA LEU A 18 -26.31 -23.21 17.59
C LEU A 18 -26.13 -22.04 18.56
N GLY A 19 -26.77 -22.12 19.73
CA GLY A 19 -26.61 -21.13 20.80
C GLY A 19 -25.16 -21.00 21.26
N VAL A 20 -24.47 -22.13 21.50
CA VAL A 20 -23.04 -22.13 21.89
C VAL A 20 -22.16 -21.52 20.80
N THR A 21 -22.39 -21.85 19.53
CA THR A 21 -21.62 -21.30 18.40
C THR A 21 -21.84 -19.79 18.26
N LEU A 22 -23.08 -19.32 18.36
CA LEU A 22 -23.39 -17.88 18.30
C LEU A 22 -22.81 -17.12 19.49
N LEU A 23 -22.83 -17.72 20.68
CA LEU A 23 -22.27 -17.12 21.88
C LEU A 23 -20.73 -17.05 21.79
N ALA A 24 -20.08 -18.10 21.29
CA ALA A 24 -18.64 -18.08 21.00
C ALA A 24 -18.29 -17.02 19.93
N GLY A 25 -19.08 -16.93 18.86
CA GLY A 25 -18.92 -15.90 17.83
C GLY A 25 -19.13 -14.49 18.36
N GLY A 26 -20.13 -14.29 19.22
CA GLY A 26 -20.40 -13.00 19.89
C GLY A 26 -19.29 -12.60 20.85
N VAL A 27 -18.75 -13.55 21.62
CA VAL A 27 -17.58 -13.30 22.47
C VAL A 27 -16.37 -12.92 21.62
N MET A 28 -16.09 -13.67 20.53
CA MET A 28 -15.00 -13.34 19.62
C MET A 28 -15.20 -11.96 18.97
N TYR A 29 -16.43 -11.61 18.61
CA TYR A 29 -16.82 -10.29 18.11
C TYR A 29 -16.54 -9.16 19.12
N LEU A 30 -16.83 -9.37 20.40
CA LEU A 30 -16.50 -8.39 21.46
C LEU A 30 -14.99 -8.14 21.61
N PHE A 31 -14.16 -9.12 21.26
CA PHE A 31 -12.70 -8.99 21.26
C PHE A 31 -12.13 -8.42 19.95
N ILE A 32 -12.92 -8.37 18.88
CA ILE A 32 -12.54 -7.63 17.67
C ILE A 32 -12.77 -6.14 17.99
N PRO A 33 -11.71 -5.30 17.97
CA PRO A 33 -11.88 -3.87 18.17
C PRO A 33 -12.76 -3.31 17.05
N HIS A 34 -13.99 -2.92 17.42
CA HIS A 34 -14.94 -2.23 16.54
C HIS A 34 -14.72 -0.72 16.69
N GLU A 35 -13.70 -0.21 16.01
CA GLU A 35 -13.52 1.23 15.89
C GLU A 35 -14.41 1.72 14.72
N ASP A 36 -15.65 2.11 15.04
CA ASP A 36 -16.59 2.80 14.12
C ASP A 36 -16.19 4.26 13.83
N LYS A 37 -14.90 4.58 13.97
CA LYS A 37 -14.35 5.91 13.71
C LYS A 37 -13.34 5.73 12.60
N GLU A 38 -13.47 6.54 11.53
CA GLU A 38 -12.41 6.67 10.52
C GLU A 38 -11.07 6.70 11.26
N PRO A 39 -10.18 5.71 11.06
CA PRO A 39 -8.99 5.59 11.87
C PRO A 39 -8.26 6.90 11.75
N VAL A 40 -8.06 7.59 12.87
CA VAL A 40 -7.22 8.78 12.92
C VAL A 40 -5.84 8.29 12.52
N LEU A 41 -5.51 8.41 11.24
CA LEU A 41 -4.28 7.94 10.65
C LEU A 41 -3.16 8.69 11.37
N LYS A 42 -2.56 8.08 12.39
CA LYS A 42 -1.39 8.64 13.07
C LYS A 42 -0.31 8.73 12.00
N PRO A 43 0.08 9.94 11.56
CA PRO A 43 1.10 10.05 10.54
C PRO A 43 2.38 9.44 11.08
N VAL A 44 2.92 8.47 10.35
CA VAL A 44 4.20 7.85 10.68
C VAL A 44 5.29 8.86 10.33
N ASP A 45 6.14 9.20 11.30
CA ASP A 45 7.36 9.95 10.99
C ASP A 45 8.33 9.00 10.27
N TYR A 46 8.58 9.28 8.98
CA TYR A 46 9.42 8.46 8.13
C TYR A 46 10.85 9.01 8.01
N ARG A 47 11.19 10.09 8.73
CA ARG A 47 12.48 10.78 8.59
C ARG A 47 13.67 9.90 8.96
N VAL A 48 13.55 9.11 10.03
CA VAL A 48 14.64 8.25 10.52
C VAL A 48 14.92 7.14 9.52
N GLU A 49 13.87 6.50 9.02
CA GLU A 49 13.92 5.45 8.01
C GLU A 49 14.44 6.01 6.68
N LEU A 50 14.00 7.20 6.27
CA LEU A 50 14.49 7.85 5.06
C LEU A 50 15.99 8.15 5.15
N LEU A 51 16.47 8.69 6.28
CA LEU A 51 17.90 8.95 6.48
C LEU A 51 18.72 7.66 6.45
N THR A 52 18.17 6.59 7.01
CA THR A 52 18.81 5.26 7.01
C THR A 52 18.84 4.68 5.59
N ALA A 53 17.72 4.75 4.87
CA ALA A 53 17.60 4.29 3.48
C ALA A 53 18.55 5.05 2.55
N ARG A 54 18.63 6.39 2.66
CA ARG A 54 19.54 7.23 1.87
C ARG A 54 21.02 6.88 2.08
N ARG A 55 21.40 6.37 3.25
CA ARG A 55 22.77 5.93 3.53
C ARG A 55 23.05 4.51 3.03
N ALA A 56 22.03 3.65 3.00
CA ALA A 56 22.17 2.24 2.70
C ALA A 56 21.92 1.91 1.21
N ALA A 57 21.06 2.68 0.55
CA ALA A 57 20.64 2.41 -0.83
C ALA A 57 21.74 2.78 -1.83
N PRO A 58 21.93 1.97 -2.89
CA PRO A 58 22.87 2.27 -3.95
C PRO A 58 22.35 3.32 -4.95
N TYR A 59 21.22 3.97 -4.65
CA TYR A 59 20.52 4.94 -5.51
C TYR A 59 19.96 6.09 -4.65
N PRO A 60 19.66 7.26 -5.25
CA PRO A 60 19.11 8.38 -4.51
C PRO A 60 17.64 8.12 -4.12
N VAL A 61 17.41 7.89 -2.82
CA VAL A 61 16.08 7.58 -2.28
C VAL A 61 15.22 8.83 -2.31
N ALA A 62 14.11 8.74 -3.05
CA ALA A 62 13.13 9.78 -3.24
C ALA A 62 12.09 9.77 -2.13
N ALA A 63 11.86 10.94 -1.54
CA ALA A 63 10.77 11.20 -0.62
C ALA A 63 10.08 12.51 -1.01
N PRO A 64 8.78 12.65 -0.72
CA PRO A 64 8.07 13.88 -1.02
C PRO A 64 8.47 15.01 -0.08
N GLU A 65 8.73 16.18 -0.63
CA GLU A 65 8.97 17.42 0.10
C GLU A 65 7.91 18.46 -0.31
N GLY A 66 7.36 19.18 0.67
CA GLY A 66 6.36 20.23 0.41
C GLY A 66 4.96 19.72 0.06
N LEU A 67 4.63 18.45 0.34
CA LEU A 67 3.24 17.99 0.28
C LEU A 67 2.37 18.71 1.32
N PRO A 68 1.09 18.98 1.02
CA PRO A 68 0.18 19.59 1.98
C PRO A 68 -0.03 18.68 3.20
N ALA A 69 -0.34 19.28 4.36
CA ALA A 69 -0.34 18.60 5.67
C ALA A 69 -1.47 17.57 5.86
N ASP A 70 -2.44 17.56 4.96
CA ASP A 70 -3.54 16.60 4.87
C ASP A 70 -3.08 15.25 4.28
N TRP A 71 -1.94 15.19 3.58
CA TRP A 71 -1.30 13.94 3.19
C TRP A 71 -0.69 13.26 4.42
N LYS A 72 -1.14 12.04 4.74
CA LYS A 72 -0.68 11.30 5.91
C LYS A 72 0.17 10.12 5.50
N ALA A 73 1.44 10.10 5.90
CA ALA A 73 2.28 8.92 5.74
C ALA A 73 1.75 7.78 6.63
N THR A 74 1.52 6.61 6.06
CA THR A 74 0.96 5.45 6.77
C THR A 74 1.88 4.25 6.82
N SER A 75 2.88 4.20 5.94
CA SER A 75 3.85 3.12 5.92
C SER A 75 5.18 3.61 5.39
N VAL A 76 6.25 3.17 6.02
CA VAL A 76 7.62 3.39 5.55
C VAL A 76 8.40 2.09 5.74
N ARG A 77 9.16 1.69 4.72
CA ARG A 77 10.01 0.51 4.78
C ARG A 77 11.17 0.64 3.80
N TYR A 78 12.34 0.22 4.27
CA TYR A 78 13.51 -0.01 3.43
C TYR A 78 13.97 -1.46 3.59
N GLN A 79 14.23 -2.15 2.48
CA GLN A 79 14.61 -3.56 2.45
C GLN A 79 15.86 -3.76 1.60
N GLY A 80 17.05 -3.58 2.20
CA GLY A 80 18.34 -3.75 1.52
C GLY A 80 18.53 -5.15 0.91
N ALA A 81 18.15 -6.20 1.66
CA ALA A 81 18.28 -7.58 1.21
C ALA A 81 17.32 -7.96 0.05
N GLU A 82 16.25 -7.20 -0.16
CA GLU A 82 15.25 -7.43 -1.20
C GLU A 82 15.41 -6.42 -2.33
N ASN A 83 16.54 -6.49 -3.04
CA ASN A 83 16.86 -5.60 -4.17
C ASN A 83 16.79 -4.11 -3.79
N ASP A 84 17.28 -3.78 -2.59
CA ASP A 84 17.30 -2.43 -2.06
C ASP A 84 15.95 -1.72 -2.19
N THR A 85 14.86 -2.36 -1.75
CA THR A 85 13.51 -1.81 -2.00
C THR A 85 13.14 -0.74 -0.98
N TRP A 86 12.86 0.47 -1.47
CA TRP A 86 12.22 1.55 -0.72
C TRP A 86 10.71 1.53 -0.94
N HIS A 87 9.94 1.71 0.13
CA HIS A 87 8.48 1.88 0.10
C HIS A 87 8.07 2.95 1.09
N LEU A 88 7.31 3.93 0.60
CA LEU A 88 6.65 4.95 1.39
C LEU A 88 5.20 5.08 0.95
N GLY A 89 4.24 4.83 1.85
CA GLY A 89 2.81 4.91 1.58
C GLY A 89 2.15 6.09 2.31
N PHE A 90 1.16 6.67 1.65
CA PHE A 90 0.38 7.82 2.11
C PHE A 90 -1.12 7.58 1.88
N HIS A 91 -1.92 8.23 2.72
CA HIS A 91 -3.30 8.56 2.36
C HIS A 91 -3.39 10.02 1.94
N THR A 92 -4.21 10.22 0.92
CA THR A 92 -4.64 11.52 0.40
C THR A 92 -5.73 12.13 1.29
N PRO A 93 -6.08 13.42 1.09
CA PRO A 93 -7.08 14.11 1.92
C PRO A 93 -8.50 13.52 1.83
N ASP A 94 -8.81 12.90 0.70
CA ASP A 94 -10.04 12.19 0.36
C ASP A 94 -9.97 10.68 0.71
N GLY A 95 -8.91 10.23 1.38
CA GLY A 95 -8.79 8.88 1.91
C GLY A 95 -8.18 7.86 0.95
N GLU A 96 -7.93 8.22 -0.30
CA GLU A 96 -7.27 7.35 -1.29
C GLU A 96 -5.81 7.05 -0.93
N TYR A 97 -5.35 5.86 -1.31
CA TYR A 97 -3.99 5.41 -1.03
C TYR A 97 -3.04 5.76 -2.19
N VAL A 98 -1.87 6.28 -1.85
CA VAL A 98 -0.77 6.57 -2.78
C VAL A 98 0.54 6.10 -2.18
N GLN A 99 1.34 5.37 -2.95
CA GLN A 99 2.65 4.87 -2.52
C GLN A 99 3.74 5.24 -3.52
N VAL A 100 4.94 5.39 -2.99
CA VAL A 100 6.19 5.56 -3.70
C VAL A 100 7.00 4.31 -3.43
N LYS A 101 7.38 3.57 -4.48
CA LYS A 101 8.32 2.46 -4.38
C LYS A 101 9.54 2.73 -5.27
N GLN A 102 10.73 2.40 -4.78
CA GLN A 102 11.97 2.38 -5.58
C GLN A 102 12.70 1.06 -5.36
N SER A 103 13.30 0.52 -6.41
CA SER A 103 14.09 -0.72 -6.31
C SER A 103 15.06 -0.85 -7.48
N THR A 104 16.15 -1.58 -7.23
CA THR A 104 17.11 -2.05 -8.24
C THR A 104 16.69 -3.36 -8.93
N GLU A 105 15.55 -3.94 -8.55
CA GLU A 105 15.00 -5.15 -9.17
C GLU A 105 14.69 -4.95 -10.66
N LYS A 106 14.60 -6.05 -11.41
CA LYS A 106 14.14 -6.07 -12.80
C LYS A 106 12.83 -5.24 -12.94
N PRO A 107 12.82 -4.17 -13.75
CA PRO A 107 11.70 -3.22 -13.82
C PRO A 107 10.35 -3.87 -14.09
N SER A 108 10.29 -4.86 -15.00
CA SER A 108 9.04 -5.53 -15.35
C SER A 108 8.39 -6.24 -14.16
N LYS A 109 9.19 -6.89 -13.30
CA LYS A 109 8.70 -7.60 -12.11
C LYS A 109 8.30 -6.61 -11.02
N PHE A 110 9.17 -5.62 -10.79
CA PHE A 110 8.93 -4.59 -9.79
C PHE A 110 7.68 -3.77 -10.06
N ILE A 111 7.47 -3.34 -11.31
CA ILE A 111 6.29 -2.57 -11.70
C ILE A 111 5.03 -3.42 -11.56
N ASP A 112 5.05 -4.68 -12.00
CA ASP A 112 3.92 -5.60 -11.84
C ASP A 112 3.52 -5.75 -10.36
N GLU A 113 4.50 -5.94 -9.47
CA GLU A 113 4.24 -6.07 -8.04
C GLU A 113 3.75 -4.76 -7.39
N ALA A 114 4.33 -3.63 -7.78
CA ALA A 114 4.00 -2.30 -7.26
C ALA A 114 2.60 -1.85 -7.69
N THR A 115 2.19 -2.20 -8.90
CA THR A 115 0.89 -1.82 -9.49
C THR A 115 -0.19 -2.90 -9.33
N LYS A 116 0.22 -4.11 -8.94
CA LYS A 116 -0.61 -5.32 -8.89
C LYS A 116 -1.29 -5.57 -10.24
N GLY A 117 -0.47 -5.73 -11.28
CA GLY A 117 -0.92 -6.15 -12.61
C GLY A 117 -1.30 -5.02 -13.57
N ALA A 118 -0.82 -3.79 -13.38
CA ALA A 118 -1.06 -2.74 -14.37
C ALA A 118 -0.17 -2.91 -15.60
N HIS A 119 -0.58 -2.30 -16.71
CA HIS A 119 0.14 -2.29 -17.96
C HIS A 119 0.48 -0.87 -18.40
N ALA A 120 1.65 -0.72 -19.05
CA ALA A 120 2.08 0.54 -19.63
C ALA A 120 1.07 1.03 -20.66
N THR A 121 0.66 2.29 -20.53
CA THR A 121 -0.13 2.98 -21.54
C THR A 121 0.79 3.69 -22.53
N LYS A 122 0.20 4.23 -23.61
CA LYS A 122 0.91 5.14 -24.53
C LYS A 122 1.06 6.56 -23.97
N ALA A 123 0.46 6.86 -22.83
CA ALA A 123 0.46 8.19 -22.24
C ALA A 123 1.71 8.38 -21.36
N THR A 124 2.42 9.47 -21.60
CA THR A 124 3.53 9.92 -20.77
C THR A 124 3.25 11.31 -20.23
N GLU A 125 3.82 11.61 -19.06
CA GLU A 125 3.72 12.89 -18.41
C GLU A 125 5.09 13.42 -18.06
N ARG A 126 5.30 14.72 -18.27
CA ARG A 126 6.51 15.40 -17.83
C ARG A 126 6.24 16.05 -16.47
N ILE A 127 6.95 15.59 -15.44
CA ILE A 127 6.79 16.02 -14.05
C ILE A 127 8.17 16.30 -13.48
N ASP A 128 8.39 17.53 -13.00
CA ASP A 128 9.68 18.00 -12.45
C ASP A 128 10.88 17.65 -13.35
N GLY A 129 10.76 17.93 -14.66
CA GLY A 129 11.81 17.64 -15.65
C GLY A 129 12.06 16.15 -15.95
N ARG A 130 11.26 15.24 -15.39
CA ARG A 130 11.36 13.79 -15.61
C ARG A 130 10.15 13.29 -16.40
N THR A 131 10.35 12.27 -17.24
CA THR A 131 9.28 11.69 -18.06
C THR A 131 8.77 10.43 -17.39
N TRP A 132 7.51 10.45 -16.99
CA TRP A 132 6.80 9.36 -16.35
C TRP A 132 5.87 8.69 -17.34
N THR A 133 5.81 7.37 -17.32
CA THR A 133 4.85 6.61 -18.12
C THR A 133 3.65 6.26 -17.26
N ARG A 134 2.43 6.46 -17.77
CA ARG A 134 1.20 6.04 -17.08
C ARG A 134 0.98 4.55 -17.25
N TRP A 135 0.61 3.89 -16.16
CA TRP A 135 0.24 2.48 -16.10
C TRP A 135 -1.16 2.35 -15.50
N THR A 136 -1.98 1.47 -16.06
CA THR A 136 -3.37 1.26 -15.63
C THR A 136 -3.83 -0.19 -15.86
N GLY A 137 -5.03 -0.54 -15.40
CA GLY A 137 -5.64 -1.86 -15.57
C GLY A 137 -5.28 -2.89 -14.50
N GLY A 138 -4.43 -2.53 -13.54
CA GLY A 138 -4.14 -3.30 -12.34
C GLY A 138 -5.03 -2.89 -11.17
N ARG A 139 -4.68 -3.33 -9.94
CA ARG A 139 -5.33 -2.80 -8.71
C ARG A 139 -5.03 -1.32 -8.50
N TYR A 140 -3.84 -0.88 -8.92
CA TYR A 140 -3.38 0.49 -8.75
C TYR A 140 -3.01 1.10 -10.09
N ASP A 141 -3.51 2.31 -10.33
CA ASP A 141 -2.96 3.17 -11.36
C ASP A 141 -1.59 3.66 -10.93
N ALA A 142 -0.70 3.91 -11.88
CA ALA A 142 0.65 4.30 -11.56
C ALA A 142 1.31 5.25 -12.58
N LEU A 143 2.26 6.01 -12.06
CA LEU A 143 3.27 6.73 -12.80
C LEU A 143 4.60 6.04 -12.56
N VAL A 144 5.23 5.58 -13.63
CA VAL A 144 6.52 4.89 -13.59
C VAL A 144 7.58 5.77 -14.21
N LEU A 145 8.63 6.03 -13.43
CA LEU A 145 9.88 6.61 -13.89
C LEU A 145 10.90 5.46 -14.04
N PRO A 146 11.34 5.14 -15.27
CA PRO A 146 12.37 4.14 -15.47
C PRO A 146 13.67 4.57 -14.78
N ALA A 147 14.46 3.57 -14.38
CA ALA A 147 15.79 3.79 -13.82
C ALA A 147 16.63 4.70 -14.74
N ASP A 148 17.17 5.78 -14.17
CA ASP A 148 18.11 6.63 -14.90
C ASP A 148 19.44 5.90 -15.03
N THR A 149 19.83 5.57 -16.26
CA THR A 149 21.10 4.93 -16.57
C THR A 149 22.25 5.92 -16.69
N LYS A 150 21.98 7.23 -16.59
CA LYS A 150 22.98 8.30 -16.77
C LYS A 150 23.57 8.85 -15.46
N GLY A 151 23.16 8.36 -14.29
CA GLY A 151 23.61 8.82 -12.96
C GLY A 151 23.96 7.70 -11.98
N ALA A 152 24.29 8.08 -10.73
CA ALA A 152 24.64 7.16 -9.65
C ALA A 152 23.46 6.25 -9.29
N GLY A 153 23.52 4.98 -9.69
CA GLY A 153 22.56 3.94 -9.28
C GLY A 153 21.16 4.12 -9.85
N GLY A 154 20.86 3.41 -10.94
CA GLY A 154 19.52 3.42 -11.53
C GLY A 154 18.54 2.56 -10.73
N ALA A 155 17.57 3.19 -10.05
CA ALA A 155 16.40 2.49 -9.48
C ALA A 155 15.13 2.87 -10.23
N THR A 156 14.26 1.89 -10.48
CA THR A 156 12.94 2.16 -11.06
C THR A 156 12.09 2.80 -9.96
N THR A 157 11.50 3.97 -10.24
CA THR A 157 10.61 4.65 -9.29
C THR A 157 9.17 4.50 -9.77
N VAL A 158 8.30 4.01 -8.88
CA VAL A 158 6.87 3.82 -9.15
C VAL A 158 6.08 4.60 -8.13
N VAL A 159 5.24 5.51 -8.60
CA VAL A 159 4.18 6.13 -7.80
C VAL A 159 2.88 5.45 -8.18
N ALA A 160 2.32 4.64 -7.30
CA ALA A 160 1.12 3.85 -7.57
C ALA A 160 0.07 4.08 -6.47
N GLY A 161 -1.20 3.87 -6.78
CA GLY A 161 -2.25 4.00 -5.76
C GLY A 161 -3.65 3.77 -6.29
N THR A 162 -4.62 3.91 -5.39
CA THR A 162 -6.04 4.04 -5.74
C THR A 162 -6.42 5.49 -6.04
N GLY A 163 -5.57 6.44 -5.62
CA GLY A 163 -5.74 7.85 -5.95
C GLY A 163 -5.72 8.13 -7.45
N SER A 164 -6.45 9.16 -7.84
CA SER A 164 -6.49 9.69 -9.21
C SER A 164 -5.10 10.04 -9.74
N PHE A 165 -4.94 10.04 -11.07
CA PHE A 165 -3.69 10.48 -11.70
C PHE A 165 -3.25 11.89 -11.28
N ALA A 166 -4.19 12.78 -10.91
CA ALA A 166 -3.84 14.10 -10.39
C ALA A 166 -3.11 14.03 -9.04
N GLN A 167 -3.56 13.16 -8.13
CA GLN A 167 -2.90 12.90 -6.85
C GLN A 167 -1.57 12.17 -7.04
N LEU A 168 -1.52 11.17 -7.92
CA LEU A 168 -0.26 10.50 -8.25
C LEU A 168 0.77 11.49 -8.82
N LYS A 169 0.32 12.42 -9.66
CA LYS A 169 1.17 13.49 -10.21
C LYS A 169 1.63 14.47 -9.12
N GLN A 170 0.76 14.84 -8.20
CA GLN A 170 1.12 15.70 -7.07
C GLN A 170 2.20 15.06 -6.19
N MET A 171 2.04 13.77 -5.87
CA MET A 171 3.07 12.99 -5.18
C MET A 171 4.37 12.96 -5.99
N ALA A 172 4.31 12.59 -7.27
CA ALA A 172 5.49 12.52 -8.14
C ALA A 172 6.23 13.86 -8.29
N ALA A 173 5.51 14.99 -8.29
CA ALA A 173 6.08 16.33 -8.36
C ALA A 173 6.79 16.74 -7.05
N ALA A 174 6.31 16.24 -5.92
CA ALA A 174 6.92 16.48 -4.61
C ALA A 174 8.21 15.66 -4.38
N LEU A 175 8.45 14.60 -5.17
CA LEU A 175 9.57 13.70 -4.94
C LEU A 175 10.93 14.36 -5.17
N LYS A 176 11.70 14.50 -4.09
CA LYS A 176 13.10 14.94 -4.12
C LYS A 176 14.05 13.76 -3.88
N PRO A 177 14.80 13.36 -4.93
CA PRO A 177 15.92 12.44 -4.76
C PRO A 177 17.04 13.19 -4.02
N ALA A 178 17.65 12.55 -3.03
CA ALA A 178 18.82 13.08 -2.32
C ALA A 178 19.93 12.04 -2.24
#